data_AF-A0A3E1DKD7-F1
#
_entry.id   AF-A0A3E1DKD7-F1
#
_cell.length_a   1.000
_cell.length_b   1.000
_cell.length_c   1.000
_cell.angle_alpha   90.00
_cell.angle_beta   90.00
_cell.angle_gamma   90.00
#
_symmetry.space_group_name_H-M   'P 1'
#
loop_
_entity.id
_entity.type
_entity.pdbx_description
1 polymer ?
#
loop_
_entity_poly.entity_id
_entity_poly.type
_entity_poly.pdbx_seq_one_letter_code
_entity_poly.pdbx_strand_id
1 'polypeptide(L)'
;MTKWLKLPQTNEMKVKHEAISKHLLSIIPGCKIRHKHESNASEVIFYMEISGITKEFKISDQYLQTHTTTELFDFIKQKEVIKVISIYGKVKVLIREGYPTISYR
;
A
#
# COMPACT_ATOMS: atom_id res chain seq x y z
N MET A 1 -6.34 -26.36 8.69
CA MET A 1 -5.96 -25.86 7.35
C MET A 1 -6.98 -24.83 6.90
N THR A 2 -6.75 -23.56 7.20
CA THR A 2 -7.68 -22.49 6.80
C THR A 2 -7.49 -22.26 5.30
N LYS A 3 -8.44 -22.75 4.50
CA LYS A 3 -8.50 -22.50 3.06
C LYS A 3 -8.63 -20.99 2.84
N TRP A 4 -7.58 -20.41 2.28
CA TRP A 4 -7.55 -19.02 1.84
C TRP A 4 -8.59 -18.83 0.73
N LEU A 5 -9.77 -18.28 1.07
CA LEU A 5 -10.75 -17.85 0.08
C LEU A 5 -10.15 -16.64 -0.66
N LYS A 6 -9.62 -16.86 -1.88
CA LYS A 6 -9.32 -15.77 -2.81
C LYS A 6 -10.65 -15.30 -3.40
N LEU A 7 -11.20 -14.22 -2.88
CA LEU A 7 -12.30 -13.52 -3.54
C LEU A 7 -11.79 -12.90 -4.86
N PRO A 8 -12.62 -12.88 -5.92
CA PRO A 8 -12.23 -12.30 -7.20
C PRO A 8 -12.11 -10.78 -7.05
N GLN A 9 -10.88 -10.27 -7.21
CA GLN A 9 -10.65 -8.85 -7.36
C GLN A 9 -11.11 -8.40 -8.75
N THR A 10 -11.72 -7.22 -8.83
CA THR A 10 -12.01 -6.59 -10.13
C THR A 10 -10.70 -6.31 -10.89
N ASN A 11 -10.76 -6.38 -12.21
CA ASN A 11 -9.58 -6.17 -13.06
C ASN A 11 -8.93 -4.79 -12.82
N GLU A 12 -9.75 -3.78 -12.52
CA GLU A 12 -9.32 -2.43 -12.19
C GLU A 12 -8.51 -2.35 -10.88
N MET A 13 -8.93 -3.07 -9.84
CA MET A 13 -8.22 -3.10 -8.55
C MET A 13 -6.84 -3.74 -8.69
N LYS A 14 -6.72 -4.80 -9.49
CA LYS A 14 -5.43 -5.43 -9.81
C LYS A 14 -4.48 -4.47 -10.52
N VAL A 15 -4.97 -3.76 -11.54
CA VAL A 15 -4.19 -2.76 -12.28
C VAL A 15 -3.70 -1.65 -11.34
N LYS A 16 -4.57 -1.16 -10.43
CA LYS A 16 -4.17 -0.20 -9.39
C LYS A 16 -3.08 -0.75 -8.48
N HIS A 17 -3.18 -1.99 -8.00
CA HIS A 17 -2.15 -2.61 -7.15
C HIS A 17 -0.79 -2.74 -7.84
N GLU A 18 -0.78 -3.13 -9.11
CA GLU A 18 0.45 -3.22 -9.91
C GLU A 18 1.07 -1.83 -10.15
N ALA A 19 0.23 -0.83 -10.46
CA ALA A 19 0.68 0.53 -10.65
C ALA A 19 1.33 1.10 -9.37
N ILE A 20 0.71 0.86 -8.21
CA ILE A 20 1.26 1.24 -6.89
C ILE A 20 2.58 0.52 -6.62
N SER A 21 2.66 -0.78 -6.90
CA SER A 21 3.90 -1.56 -6.71
C SER A 21 5.04 -0.96 -7.55
N LYS A 22 4.80 -0.66 -8.83
CA LYS A 22 5.79 -0.03 -9.70
C LYS A 22 6.20 1.37 -9.21
N HIS A 23 5.22 2.16 -8.76
CA HIS A 23 5.49 3.49 -8.24
C HIS A 23 6.39 3.45 -6.98
N LEU A 24 6.06 2.58 -6.02
CA LEU A 24 6.85 2.37 -4.80
C LEU A 24 8.29 1.89 -5.11
N LEU A 25 8.46 1.00 -6.10
CA LEU A 25 9.78 0.57 -6.58
C LEU A 25 10.58 1.73 -7.20
N SER A 26 9.91 2.65 -7.89
CA SER A 26 10.56 3.81 -8.52
C SER A 26 11.05 4.84 -7.51
N ILE A 27 10.38 4.99 -6.36
CA ILE A 27 10.70 5.99 -5.36
C ILE A 27 11.67 5.47 -4.28
N ILE A 28 11.69 4.16 -4.03
CA ILE A 28 12.63 3.54 -3.08
C ILE A 28 13.56 2.60 -3.85
N PRO A 29 14.74 3.08 -4.28
CA PRO A 29 15.67 2.29 -5.06
C PRO A 29 16.17 1.07 -4.27
N GLY A 30 16.27 -0.07 -4.95
CA GLY A 30 16.69 -1.33 -4.34
C GLY A 30 15.62 -2.01 -3.48
N CYS A 31 14.41 -1.47 -3.41
CA CYS A 31 13.29 -2.11 -2.74
C CYS A 31 12.81 -3.34 -3.53
N LYS A 32 12.38 -4.40 -2.83
CA LYS A 32 11.56 -5.46 -3.44
C LYS A 32 10.16 -5.37 -2.89
N ILE A 33 9.16 -5.47 -3.77
CA ILE A 33 7.76 -5.33 -3.38
C ILE A 33 6.99 -6.59 -3.74
N ARG A 34 6.25 -7.10 -2.76
CA ARG A 34 5.21 -8.11 -2.96
C ARG A 34 3.92 -7.53 -2.42
N HIS A 35 2.78 -7.82 -3.02
CA HIS A 35 1.50 -7.38 -2.47
C HIS A 35 0.53 -8.54 -2.29
N LYS A 36 -0.35 -8.38 -1.32
CA LYS A 36 -1.44 -9.30 -1.02
C LYS A 36 -2.67 -8.48 -0.69
N HIS A 37 -3.82 -8.89 -1.20
CA HIS A 37 -5.09 -8.35 -0.77
C HIS A 37 -5.64 -9.13 0.41
N GLU A 38 -6.03 -8.42 1.45
CA GLU A 38 -6.60 -8.97 2.66
C GLU A 38 -8.09 -8.63 2.71
N SER A 39 -8.91 -9.51 2.12
CA SER A 39 -10.34 -9.27 1.98
C SER A 39 -11.05 -9.09 3.32
N ASN A 40 -10.61 -9.77 4.38
CA ASN A 40 -11.19 -9.63 5.72
C ASN A 40 -10.99 -8.23 6.31
N ALA A 41 -9.87 -7.58 6.01
CA ALA A 41 -9.54 -6.25 6.49
C ALA A 41 -9.88 -5.16 5.44
N SER A 42 -10.38 -5.56 4.26
CA SER A 42 -10.64 -4.68 3.11
C SER A 42 -9.46 -3.74 2.85
N GLU A 43 -8.26 -4.31 2.79
CA GLU A 43 -7.02 -3.58 2.54
C GLU A 43 -6.07 -4.38 1.65
N VAL A 44 -5.23 -3.68 0.91
CA VAL A 44 -4.08 -4.27 0.25
C VAL A 44 -2.83 -4.01 1.09
N ILE A 45 -2.02 -5.04 1.24
CA ILE A 45 -0.76 -5.02 2.00
C ILE A 45 0.38 -5.18 1.00
N PHE A 46 1.24 -4.18 0.91
CA PHE A 46 2.50 -4.18 0.20
C PHE A 46 3.63 -4.52 1.18
N TYR A 47 4.22 -5.69 1.02
CA TYR A 47 5.45 -6.10 1.70
C TYR A 47 6.65 -5.55 0.94
N MET A 48 7.33 -4.58 1.55
CA MET A 48 8.47 -3.86 1.00
C MET A 48 9.75 -4.31 1.71
N GLU A 49 10.67 -4.94 1.00
CA GLU A 49 12.01 -5.24 1.51
C GLU A 49 12.91 -4.04 1.21
N ILE A 50 13.35 -3.34 2.26
CA ILE A 50 14.26 -2.19 2.15
C ILE A 50 15.49 -2.52 3.00
N SER A 51 16.67 -2.57 2.37
CA SER A 51 17.94 -2.89 3.05
C SER A 51 17.90 -4.20 3.85
N GLY A 52 17.21 -5.22 3.35
CA GLY A 52 17.06 -6.53 4.00
C GLY A 52 16.00 -6.60 5.12
N ILE A 53 15.28 -5.50 5.38
CA ILE A 53 14.19 -5.46 6.36
C ILE A 53 12.85 -5.44 5.63
N THR A 54 11.99 -6.42 5.93
CA THR A 54 10.62 -6.46 5.42
C THR A 54 9.72 -5.52 6.21
N LYS A 55 9.06 -4.61 5.50
CA LYS A 55 8.13 -3.62 6.02
C LYS A 55 6.74 -3.84 5.40
N GLU A 56 5.70 -3.55 6.16
CA GLU A 56 4.31 -3.66 5.70
C GLU A 56 3.77 -2.26 5.40
N PHE A 57 3.39 -2.01 4.15
CA PHE A 57 2.69 -0.80 3.73
C PHE A 57 1.26 -1.15 3.33
N LYS A 58 0.27 -0.71 4.10
CA LYS A 58 -1.13 -1.08 3.95
C LYS A 58 -1.93 0.07 3.37
N ILE A 59 -2.85 -0.21 2.46
CA ILE A 59 -3.78 0.78 1.91
C ILE A 59 -5.19 0.19 1.95
N SER A 60 -6.15 0.88 2.55
CA SER A 60 -7.53 0.40 2.56
C SER A 60 -8.17 0.44 1.17
N ASP A 61 -9.07 -0.52 0.91
CA ASP A 61 -9.85 -0.59 -0.33
C ASP A 61 -10.71 0.68 -0.50
N GLN A 62 -11.24 1.21 0.61
CA GLN A 62 -11.94 2.48 0.64
C GLN A 62 -11.07 3.62 0.09
N TYR A 63 -9.80 3.70 0.49
CA TYR A 63 -8.89 4.72 -0.03
C TYR A 63 -8.64 4.55 -1.54
N LEU A 64 -8.45 3.31 -1.99
CA LEU A 64 -8.24 2.97 -3.41
C LEU A 64 -9.45 3.23 -4.31
N GLN A 65 -10.66 3.19 -3.73
CA GLN A 65 -11.92 3.48 -4.43
C GLN A 65 -12.24 4.97 -4.44
N THR A 66 -11.98 5.69 -3.34
CA THR A 66 -12.31 7.11 -3.21
C THR A 66 -11.33 8.02 -3.97
N HIS A 67 -10.06 7.61 -4.11
CA HIS A 67 -9.02 8.45 -4.73
C HIS A 67 -8.59 7.91 -6.09
N THR A 68 -8.21 8.84 -6.96
CA THR A 68 -7.55 8.49 -8.22
C THR A 68 -6.15 7.94 -7.96
N THR A 69 -5.64 7.15 -8.90
CA THR A 69 -4.27 6.61 -8.82
C THR A 69 -3.23 7.73 -8.75
N THR A 70 -3.48 8.87 -9.40
CA THR A 70 -2.61 10.05 -9.37
C THR A 70 -2.54 10.67 -7.98
N GLU A 71 -3.68 10.91 -7.32
CA GLU A 71 -3.71 11.47 -5.96
C GLU A 71 -2.98 10.58 -4.96
N LEU A 72 -3.12 9.27 -5.11
CA LEU A 72 -2.43 8.29 -4.29
C LEU A 72 -0.91 8.31 -4.52
N PHE A 73 -0.46 8.47 -5.77
CA PHE A 73 0.97 8.65 -6.07
C PHE A 73 1.50 9.97 -5.54
N ASP A 74 0.72 11.05 -5.68
CA ASP A 74 1.02 12.37 -5.13
C ASP A 74 1.15 12.36 -3.61
N PHE A 75 0.36 11.53 -2.93
CA PHE A 75 0.49 11.31 -1.50
C PHE A 75 1.74 10.50 -1.17
N ILE A 76 1.96 9.36 -1.81
CA ILE A 76 3.09 8.47 -1.52
C ILE A 76 4.44 9.14 -1.81
N LYS A 77 4.54 9.99 -2.83
CA LYS A 77 5.79 10.69 -3.19
C LYS A 77 6.19 11.79 -2.20
N GLN A 78 5.33 12.15 -1.25
CA GLN A 78 5.67 13.16 -0.25
C GLN A 78 6.86 12.67 0.60
N LYS A 79 7.84 13.56 0.81
CA LYS A 79 9.07 13.22 1.56
C LYS A 79 8.78 12.62 2.93
N GLU A 80 7.74 13.10 3.61
CA GLU A 80 7.33 12.61 4.92
C GLU A 80 6.81 11.16 4.85
N VAL A 81 5.97 10.84 3.86
CA VAL A 81 5.45 9.48 3.66
C VAL A 81 6.57 8.50 3.37
N ILE A 82 7.50 8.86 2.46
CA ILE A 82 8.67 8.04 2.14
C ILE A 82 9.53 7.82 3.39
N LYS A 83 9.73 8.88 4.20
CA LYS A 83 10.47 8.80 5.46
C LYS A 83 9.79 7.85 6.44
N VAL A 84 8.47 7.93 6.58
CA VAL A 84 7.68 7.04 7.45
C VAL A 84 7.80 5.58 6.99
N ILE A 85 7.63 5.29 5.70
CA ILE A 85 7.84 3.95 5.13
C ILE A 85 9.26 3.45 5.40
N SER A 86 10.26 4.32 5.22
CA SER A 86 11.67 3.96 5.41
C SER A 86 12.04 3.70 6.87
N ILE A 87 11.39 4.37 7.83
CA ILE A 87 11.69 4.24 9.26
C ILE A 87 10.88 3.11 9.91
N TYR A 88 9.56 3.11 9.74
CA TYR A 88 8.67 2.25 10.52
C TYR A 88 8.49 0.87 9.90
N GLY A 89 8.23 -0.14 10.74
CA GLY A 89 8.06 -1.52 10.30
C GLY A 89 6.70 -1.73 9.65
N LYS A 90 5.67 -1.05 10.16
CA LYS A 90 4.29 -1.15 9.68
C LYS A 90 3.74 0.24 9.45
N VAL A 91 3.25 0.49 8.24
CA VAL A 91 2.66 1.76 7.82
C VAL A 91 1.33 1.45 7.17
N LYS A 92 0.29 2.21 7.51
CA LYS A 92 -1.05 2.07 6.97
C LYS A 92 -1.60 3.42 6.56
N VAL A 93 -2.03 3.51 5.30
CA VAL A 93 -2.77 4.64 4.75
C VAL A 93 -4.26 4.35 4.92
N LEU A 94 -4.96 5.32 5.50
CA LEU A 94 -6.40 5.28 5.77
C LEU A 94 -7.02 6.66 5.55
N ILE A 95 -8.34 6.71 5.39
CA ILE A 95 -9.08 7.97 5.36
C ILE A 95 -9.52 8.31 6.78
N ARG A 96 -9.22 9.52 7.24
CA ARG A 96 -9.78 10.09 8.46
C ARG A 96 -10.37 11.45 8.14
N GLU A 97 -11.65 11.63 8.44
CA GLU A 97 -12.37 12.91 8.20
C GLU A 97 -12.31 13.39 6.73
N GLY A 98 -12.25 12.45 5.79
CA GLY A 98 -12.15 12.75 4.35
C GLY A 98 -10.72 12.97 3.83
N TYR A 99 -9.70 12.96 4.70
CA TYR A 99 -8.31 13.20 4.32
C TYR A 99 -7.44 11.93 4.43
N PRO A 100 -6.45 11.78 3.53
CA PRO A 100 -5.45 10.72 3.65
C PRO A 100 -4.64 10.89 4.94
N THR A 101 -4.61 9.86 5.76
CA THR A 101 -3.89 9.81 7.04
C THR A 101 -2.98 8.60 7.07
N ILE A 102 -1.80 8.75 7.67
CA ILE A 102 -0.84 7.67 7.87
C ILE A 102 -0.86 7.25 9.34
N SER A 103 -1.02 5.96 9.57
CA SER A 103 -0.78 5.32 10.85
C SER A 103 0.47 4.46 10.72
N TYR A 104 1.35 4.48 11.72
CA TYR A 104 2.59 3.71 11.67
C TYR A 104 2.96 3.13 13.04
N ARG A 105 3.69 2.01 13.02
CA ARG A 105 4.22 1.30 14.18
C ARG A 105 5.60 0.73 13.90
#